data_AF-A0A532THU2-F1
#
_entry.id   AF-A0A532THU2-F1
#
_cell.length_a   1.000
_cell.length_b   1.000
_cell.length_c   1.000
_cell.angle_alpha   90.00
_cell.angle_beta   90.00
_cell.angle_gamma   90.00
#
_symmetry.space_group_name_H-M   'P 1'
#
loop_
_entity.id
_entity.type
_entity.pdbx_description
1 polymer ?
#
loop_
_entity_poly.entity_id
_entity_poly.type
_entity_poly.pdbx_seq_one_letter_code
_entity_poly.pdbx_strand_id
1 'polypeptide(L)'
;MGWGRVIKSGIVGMLLLIPMAYVSFRFLNLTEGVTGGLIANIDDALASLTEDLGPLSLLVNFIAGAAIGALLIFLFPIHWCLFYRPDDIMLIIAITLPWILCCVITSAIFAHTPRGGVHTSLAIGIGYAIILSVLYIVLALVLPLGSTILDGLLMGLTDMPYLLAVLTAIFEGTLVGAVFGAFVGSLKYKPKGGKKKKKKVKIKAETTETGELFPREIAEEKTVSTPTSDFCKNCGARLTDEDLFCINCGAKK
;
A
#
# COMPACT_ATOMS: atom_id res chain seq x y z
N MET A 1 13.19 -2.14 -9.75
CA MET A 1 14.28 -1.74 -8.81
C MET A 1 15.17 -2.95 -8.56
N GLY A 2 16.32 -2.81 -7.90
CA GLY A 2 17.12 -3.98 -7.50
C GLY A 2 16.36 -4.85 -6.51
N TRP A 3 16.21 -6.15 -6.80
CA TRP A 3 15.36 -7.08 -6.05
C TRP A 3 15.71 -7.15 -4.55
N GLY A 4 17.00 -7.18 -4.22
CA GLY A 4 17.48 -7.14 -2.83
C GLY A 4 17.12 -5.89 -2.03
N ARG A 5 16.70 -4.77 -2.66
CA ARG A 5 16.08 -3.66 -1.92
C ARG A 5 14.65 -4.01 -1.50
N VAL A 6 13.86 -4.58 -2.41
CA VAL A 6 12.45 -4.94 -2.20
C VAL A 6 12.35 -5.96 -1.06
N ILE A 7 13.23 -6.97 -1.05
CA ILE A 7 13.33 -7.97 0.02
C ILE A 7 13.69 -7.29 1.36
N LYS A 8 14.71 -6.42 1.39
CA LYS A 8 15.12 -5.73 2.63
C LYS A 8 14.03 -4.79 3.18
N SER A 9 13.35 -4.03 2.33
CA SER A 9 12.25 -3.16 2.77
C SER A 9 11.02 -3.95 3.19
N GLY A 10 10.75 -5.11 2.56
CA GLY A 10 9.71 -6.04 2.99
C GLY A 10 9.99 -6.59 4.40
N ILE A 11 11.18 -7.17 4.62
CA ILE A 11 11.57 -7.73 5.92
C ILE A 11 11.53 -6.67 7.03
N VAL A 12 12.08 -5.47 6.80
CA VAL A 12 12.05 -4.39 7.80
C VAL A 12 10.63 -3.91 8.06
N GLY A 13 9.78 -3.76 7.04
CA GLY A 13 8.38 -3.37 7.23
C GLY A 13 7.56 -4.44 7.95
N MET A 14 7.79 -5.72 7.68
CA MET A 14 7.14 -6.81 8.45
C MET A 14 7.55 -6.76 9.93
N LEU A 15 8.84 -6.62 10.23
CA LEU A 15 9.29 -6.44 11.63
C LEU A 15 8.75 -5.15 12.28
N LEU A 16 8.39 -4.13 11.48
CA LEU A 16 7.88 -2.84 11.97
C LEU A 16 6.35 -2.81 12.14
N LEU A 17 5.58 -3.68 11.48
CA LEU A 17 4.14 -3.78 11.74
C LEU A 17 3.85 -4.29 13.15
N ILE A 18 4.69 -5.18 13.69
CA ILE A 18 4.55 -5.77 15.04
C ILE A 18 4.48 -4.69 16.15
N PRO A 19 5.46 -3.77 16.31
CA PRO A 19 5.34 -2.69 17.30
C PRO A 19 4.23 -1.68 16.96
N MET A 20 3.89 -1.46 15.68
CA MET A 20 2.78 -0.57 15.32
C MET A 20 1.41 -1.18 15.68
N ALA A 21 1.28 -2.50 15.61
CA ALA A 21 0.13 -3.24 16.11
C ALA A 21 0.01 -3.10 17.63
N TYR A 22 1.09 -3.36 18.38
CA TYR A 22 1.11 -3.14 19.84
C TYR A 22 0.68 -1.72 20.22
N VAL A 23 1.29 -0.70 19.60
CA VAL A 23 0.96 0.71 19.87
C VAL A 23 -0.50 0.99 19.55
N SER A 24 -1.01 0.54 18.41
CA SER A 24 -2.41 0.76 18.04
C SER A 24 -3.35 0.12 19.06
N PHE A 25 -3.19 -1.17 19.36
CA PHE A 25 -4.11 -1.91 20.23
C PHE A 25 -4.08 -1.46 21.69
N ARG A 26 -2.90 -1.16 22.24
CA ARG A 26 -2.77 -0.65 23.62
C ARG A 26 -3.14 0.83 23.77
N PHE A 27 -2.77 1.69 22.81
CA PHE A 27 -3.00 3.14 22.94
C PHE A 27 -4.41 3.58 22.52
N LEU A 28 -5.09 2.80 21.67
CA LEU A 28 -6.45 3.09 21.21
C LEU A 28 -7.51 2.14 21.83
N ASN A 29 -7.13 1.32 22.82
CA ASN A 29 -7.97 0.35 23.55
C ASN A 29 -8.90 -0.52 22.65
N LEU A 30 -8.31 -1.16 21.65
CA LEU A 30 -9.09 -1.86 20.61
C LEU A 30 -9.50 -3.27 20.95
N THR A 31 -8.74 -3.87 21.86
CA THR A 31 -9.10 -5.00 22.71
C THR A 31 -10.60 -5.03 23.01
N GLU A 32 -11.15 -3.91 23.48
CA GLU A 32 -12.54 -3.78 23.92
C GLU A 32 -13.53 -3.73 22.73
N GLY A 33 -13.36 -2.79 21.80
CA GLY A 33 -14.31 -2.57 20.69
C GLY A 33 -14.37 -3.72 19.67
N VAL A 34 -13.24 -4.37 19.38
CA VAL A 34 -13.16 -5.52 18.46
C VAL A 34 -13.84 -6.76 19.06
N THR A 35 -13.69 -6.99 20.37
CA THR A 35 -14.05 -8.28 20.99
C THR A 35 -15.08 -8.22 22.12
N GLY A 36 -15.73 -7.07 22.34
CA GLY A 36 -16.71 -6.90 23.41
C GLY A 36 -16.10 -7.11 24.80
N GLY A 37 -14.82 -6.75 24.98
CA GLY A 37 -14.06 -6.99 26.21
C GLY A 37 -13.50 -8.41 26.37
N LEU A 38 -13.70 -9.35 25.44
CA LEU A 38 -13.18 -10.72 25.57
C LEU A 38 -11.65 -10.73 25.79
N ILE A 39 -10.90 -9.93 25.01
CA ILE A 39 -9.44 -9.85 25.14
C ILE A 39 -9.02 -9.04 26.39
N ALA A 40 -9.87 -8.22 27.00
CA ALA A 40 -9.52 -7.57 28.28
C ALA A 40 -9.29 -8.64 29.38
N ASN A 41 -10.14 -9.67 29.42
CA ASN A 41 -9.96 -10.84 30.27
C ASN A 41 -8.68 -11.65 29.92
N ILE A 42 -8.23 -11.61 28.66
CA ILE A 42 -6.95 -12.24 28.23
C ILE A 42 -5.76 -11.38 28.67
N ASP A 43 -5.88 -10.05 28.64
CA ASP A 43 -4.88 -9.13 29.15
C ASP A 43 -4.74 -9.24 30.68
N ASP A 44 -5.83 -9.38 31.43
CA ASP A 44 -5.81 -9.61 32.88
C ASP A 44 -5.26 -11.00 33.25
N ALA A 45 -5.62 -12.03 32.47
CA ALA A 45 -5.05 -13.37 32.59
C ALA A 45 -3.55 -13.38 32.25
N LEU A 46 -3.12 -12.60 31.26
CA LEU A 46 -1.70 -12.46 30.91
C LEU A 46 -0.93 -11.67 31.97
N ALA A 47 -1.52 -10.60 32.52
CA ALA A 47 -0.92 -9.83 33.61
C ALA A 47 -0.66 -10.76 34.81
N SER A 48 -1.68 -11.45 35.31
CA SER A 48 -1.55 -12.40 36.42
C SER A 48 -0.61 -13.58 36.11
N LEU A 49 -0.56 -14.09 34.88
CA LEU A 49 0.45 -15.08 34.45
C LEU A 49 1.88 -14.53 34.33
N THR A 50 2.08 -13.22 34.42
CA THR A 50 3.39 -12.56 34.23
C THR A 50 3.87 -11.74 35.43
N GLU A 51 3.09 -11.61 36.51
CA GLU A 51 3.51 -10.92 37.74
C GLU A 51 4.80 -11.52 38.34
N ASP A 52 4.87 -12.85 38.46
CA ASP A 52 6.03 -13.58 38.98
C ASP A 52 7.30 -13.49 38.09
N LEU A 53 7.19 -13.00 36.85
CA LEU A 53 8.32 -12.86 35.91
C LEU A 53 9.13 -11.56 36.11
N GLY A 54 8.69 -10.66 37.00
CA GLY A 54 9.41 -9.43 37.33
C GLY A 54 9.77 -8.59 36.08
N PRO A 55 11.06 -8.26 35.83
CA PRO A 55 11.43 -7.43 34.69
C PRO A 55 11.16 -8.07 33.31
N LEU A 56 10.98 -9.40 33.23
CA LEU A 56 10.57 -10.07 31.99
C LEU A 56 9.07 -9.88 31.70
N SER A 57 8.25 -9.54 32.70
CA SER A 57 6.81 -9.29 32.54
C SER A 57 6.53 -8.26 31.44
N LEU A 58 7.27 -7.15 31.42
CA LEU A 58 7.13 -6.09 30.41
C LEU A 58 7.39 -6.62 28.99
N LEU A 59 8.42 -7.48 28.83
CA LEU A 59 8.76 -8.07 27.53
C LEU A 59 7.69 -9.06 27.05
N VAL A 60 7.15 -9.90 27.95
CA VAL A 60 6.08 -10.85 27.61
C VAL A 60 4.80 -10.11 27.26
N ASN A 61 4.39 -9.12 28.07
CA ASN A 61 3.21 -8.29 27.79
C ASN A 61 3.33 -7.50 26.48
N PHE A 62 4.53 -7.02 26.14
CA PHE A 62 4.81 -6.40 24.84
C PHE A 62 4.65 -7.40 23.69
N ILE A 63 5.32 -8.56 23.76
CA ILE A 63 5.30 -9.56 22.67
C ILE A 63 3.89 -10.13 22.46
N ALA A 64 3.18 -10.48 23.54
CA ALA A 64 1.84 -11.03 23.45
C ALA A 64 0.82 -10.00 22.95
N GLY A 65 0.83 -8.76 23.47
CA GLY A 65 -0.02 -7.68 22.96
C GLY A 65 0.27 -7.34 21.49
N ALA A 66 1.54 -7.40 21.07
CA ALA A 66 1.93 -7.22 19.67
C ALA A 66 1.44 -8.37 18.77
N ALA A 67 1.52 -9.61 19.24
CA ALA A 67 1.05 -10.80 18.53
C ALA A 67 -0.47 -10.82 18.39
N ILE A 68 -1.20 -10.49 19.46
CA ILE A 68 -2.67 -10.34 19.46
C ILE A 68 -3.09 -9.22 18.50
N GLY A 69 -2.50 -8.03 18.62
CA GLY A 69 -2.79 -6.91 17.71
C GLY A 69 -2.51 -7.26 16.25
N ALA A 70 -1.39 -7.92 15.96
CA ALA A 70 -1.05 -8.36 14.61
C ALA A 70 -2.05 -9.41 14.08
N LEU A 71 -2.46 -10.38 14.91
CA LEU A 71 -3.47 -11.39 14.56
C LEU A 71 -4.79 -10.72 14.18
N LEU A 72 -5.26 -9.74 14.96
CA LEU A 72 -6.52 -9.02 14.70
C LEU A 72 -6.44 -8.19 13.40
N ILE A 73 -5.29 -7.55 13.12
CA ILE A 73 -5.04 -6.82 11.86
C ILE A 73 -5.06 -7.73 10.63
N PHE A 74 -4.67 -9.00 10.77
CA PHE A 74 -4.78 -9.99 9.70
C PHE A 74 -6.15 -10.67 9.64
N LEU A 75 -6.87 -10.78 10.75
CA LEU A 75 -8.14 -11.51 10.81
C LEU A 75 -9.31 -10.68 10.27
N PHE A 76 -9.32 -9.36 10.46
CA PHE A 76 -10.44 -8.49 10.07
C PHE A 76 -10.12 -7.61 8.86
N PRO A 77 -10.70 -7.88 7.66
CA PRO A 77 -10.63 -6.99 6.50
C PRO A 77 -11.30 -5.63 6.75
N ILE A 78 -10.81 -4.61 6.06
CA ILE A 78 -11.31 -3.24 6.18
C ILE A 78 -12.72 -3.13 5.58
N HIS A 79 -13.00 -3.83 4.46
CA HIS A 79 -14.36 -3.88 3.91
C HIS A 79 -15.35 -4.57 4.86
N TRP A 80 -14.92 -5.58 5.63
CA TRP A 80 -15.79 -6.30 6.56
C TRP A 80 -16.23 -5.36 7.69
N CYS A 81 -15.29 -4.60 8.27
CA CYS A 81 -15.62 -3.56 9.26
C CYS A 81 -16.54 -2.47 8.68
N LEU A 82 -16.29 -2.02 7.45
CA LEU A 82 -17.13 -1.03 6.77
C LEU A 82 -18.55 -1.54 6.46
N PHE A 83 -18.75 -2.85 6.28
CA PHE A 83 -20.05 -3.43 5.96
C PHE A 83 -20.86 -3.79 7.21
N TYR A 84 -20.23 -4.42 8.21
CA TYR A 84 -20.91 -4.94 9.41
C TYR A 84 -20.83 -4.04 10.64
N ARG A 85 -19.89 -3.09 10.68
CA ARG A 85 -19.68 -2.15 11.80
C ARG A 85 -19.39 -0.71 11.31
N PRO A 86 -20.18 -0.15 10.36
CA PRO A 86 -19.91 1.19 9.79
C PRO A 86 -19.90 2.32 10.83
N ASP A 87 -20.69 2.18 11.90
CA ASP A 87 -20.79 3.15 13.00
C ASP A 87 -19.55 3.13 13.91
N ASP A 88 -18.77 2.04 13.88
CA ASP A 88 -17.57 1.86 14.71
C ASP A 88 -16.34 2.47 14.03
N ILE A 89 -16.33 3.81 13.97
CA ILE A 89 -15.26 4.60 13.35
C ILE A 89 -13.90 4.30 14.01
N MET A 90 -13.89 3.98 15.31
CA MET A 90 -12.66 3.63 16.04
C MET A 90 -12.09 2.30 15.54
N LEU A 91 -12.90 1.26 15.37
CA LEU A 91 -12.51 -0.02 14.76
C LEU A 91 -11.89 0.16 13.35
N ILE A 92 -12.47 1.04 12.53
CA ILE A 92 -11.99 1.29 11.16
C ILE A 92 -10.65 2.06 11.16
N ILE A 93 -10.54 3.13 11.97
CA ILE A 93 -9.28 3.86 12.16
C ILE A 93 -8.19 2.92 12.67
N ALA A 94 -8.55 2.03 13.59
CA ALA A 94 -7.64 1.13 14.28
C ALA A 94 -7.04 0.00 13.45
N ILE A 95 -7.79 -0.57 12.53
CA ILE A 95 -7.26 -1.60 11.62
C ILE A 95 -6.42 -0.92 10.53
N THR A 96 -6.79 0.29 10.09
CA THR A 96 -6.04 1.03 9.06
C THR A 96 -4.76 1.71 9.56
N LEU A 97 -4.75 2.27 10.78
CA LEU A 97 -3.63 3.05 11.33
C LEU A 97 -2.30 2.27 11.49
N PRO A 98 -2.24 1.02 11.97
CA PRO A 98 -0.98 0.27 12.01
C PRO A 98 -0.42 0.00 10.61
N TRP A 99 -1.26 -0.29 9.62
CA TRP A 99 -0.85 -0.39 8.21
C TRP A 99 -0.30 0.94 7.68
N ILE A 100 -0.98 2.05 7.97
CA ILE A 100 -0.54 3.40 7.59
C ILE A 100 0.82 3.71 8.22
N LEU A 101 0.96 3.60 9.55
CA LEU A 101 2.22 3.88 10.26
C LEU A 101 3.36 3.00 9.75
N CYS A 102 3.14 1.69 9.63
CA CYS A 102 4.12 0.75 9.11
C CYS A 102 4.60 1.13 7.71
N CYS A 103 3.68 1.41 6.80
CA CYS A 103 4.01 1.77 5.41
C CYS A 103 4.63 3.17 5.29
N VAL A 104 4.18 4.13 6.11
CA VAL A 104 4.74 5.50 6.19
C VAL A 104 6.18 5.47 6.67
N ILE A 105 6.46 4.79 7.80
CA ILE A 105 7.80 4.73 8.39
C ILE A 105 8.76 3.96 7.48
N THR A 106 8.33 2.80 6.96
CA THR A 106 9.16 2.00 6.04
C THR A 106 9.41 2.73 4.71
N SER A 107 8.42 3.44 4.17
CA SER A 107 8.61 4.32 3.00
C SER A 107 9.50 5.53 3.33
N ALA A 108 9.43 6.09 4.53
CA ALA A 108 10.32 7.17 4.94
C ALA A 108 11.79 6.72 4.98
N ILE A 109 12.06 5.46 5.35
CA ILE A 109 13.42 4.89 5.36
C ILE A 109 13.91 4.58 3.93
N PHE A 110 13.10 3.94 3.08
CA PHE A 110 13.57 3.35 1.82
C PHE A 110 13.14 4.06 0.52
N ALA A 111 12.15 4.97 0.55
CA ALA A 111 11.64 5.64 -0.64
C ALA A 111 12.27 7.04 -0.86
N HIS A 112 12.66 7.30 -2.11
CA HIS A 112 13.13 8.61 -2.59
C HIS A 112 12.32 9.10 -3.82
N THR A 113 11.21 8.42 -4.12
CA THR A 113 10.29 8.70 -5.23
C THR A 113 8.90 8.15 -4.86
N PRO A 114 7.78 8.69 -5.37
CA PRO A 114 6.44 8.21 -5.04
C PRO A 114 6.22 6.74 -5.44
N ARG A 115 6.70 6.33 -6.63
CA ARG A 115 6.69 4.91 -7.05
C ARG A 115 7.50 4.02 -6.11
N GLY A 116 8.59 4.55 -5.54
CA GLY A 116 9.38 3.88 -4.51
C GLY A 116 8.56 3.56 -3.27
N GLY A 117 7.70 4.48 -2.83
CA GLY A 117 6.77 4.28 -1.72
C GLY A 117 5.73 3.18 -2.00
N VAL A 118 5.02 3.29 -3.13
CA VAL A 118 4.04 2.26 -3.57
C VAL A 118 4.67 0.86 -3.57
N HIS A 119 5.84 0.71 -4.18
CA HIS A 119 6.55 -0.57 -4.24
C HIS A 119 7.13 -1.01 -2.88
N THR A 120 7.34 -0.11 -1.93
CA THR A 120 7.74 -0.46 -0.55
C THR A 120 6.54 -1.05 0.20
N SER A 121 5.39 -0.36 0.21
CA SER A 121 4.18 -0.86 0.89
C SER A 121 3.69 -2.20 0.30
N LEU A 122 3.69 -2.33 -1.03
CA LEU A 122 3.33 -3.57 -1.72
C LEU A 122 4.27 -4.73 -1.35
N ALA A 123 5.57 -4.47 -1.12
CA ALA A 123 6.53 -5.49 -0.73
C ALA A 123 6.31 -6.03 0.69
N ILE A 124 5.78 -5.20 1.59
CA ILE A 124 5.38 -5.62 2.94
C ILE A 124 4.16 -6.55 2.85
N GLY A 125 3.15 -6.16 2.05
CA GLY A 125 1.93 -6.95 1.85
C GLY A 125 2.19 -8.30 1.21
N ILE A 126 2.95 -8.34 0.11
CA ILE A 126 3.34 -9.60 -0.54
C ILE A 126 4.18 -10.48 0.41
N GLY A 127 5.03 -9.88 1.25
CA GLY A 127 5.78 -10.61 2.28
C GLY A 127 4.87 -11.31 3.28
N TYR A 128 3.91 -10.59 3.86
CA TYR A 128 2.93 -11.17 4.80
C TYR A 128 2.01 -12.20 4.15
N ALA A 129 1.51 -11.93 2.94
CA ALA A 129 0.67 -12.85 2.19
C ALA A 129 1.36 -14.19 1.98
N ILE A 130 2.65 -14.19 1.60
CA ILE A 130 3.44 -15.43 1.46
C ILE A 130 3.62 -16.13 2.82
N ILE A 131 4.05 -15.41 3.85
CA ILE A 131 4.34 -16.02 5.17
C ILE A 131 3.10 -16.67 5.79
N LEU A 132 1.96 -15.97 5.78
CA LEU A 132 0.73 -16.49 6.38
C LEU A 132 0.05 -17.57 5.52
N SER A 133 0.20 -17.53 4.19
CA SER A 133 -0.21 -18.64 3.31
C SER A 133 0.59 -19.91 3.61
N VAL A 134 1.92 -19.80 3.77
CA VAL A 134 2.79 -20.93 4.11
C VAL A 134 2.47 -21.45 5.51
N LEU A 135 2.23 -20.57 6.49
CA LEU A 135 1.85 -20.96 7.85
C LEU A 135 0.52 -21.74 7.86
N TYR A 136 -0.49 -21.28 7.14
CA TYR A 136 -1.77 -21.97 6.99
C TYR A 136 -1.60 -23.35 6.33
N ILE A 137 -0.82 -23.45 5.24
CA ILE A 137 -0.55 -24.73 4.58
C ILE A 137 0.17 -25.71 5.53
N VAL A 138 1.17 -25.24 6.27
CA VAL A 138 1.87 -26.08 7.27
C VAL A 138 0.92 -26.54 8.37
N LEU A 139 0.07 -25.64 8.90
CA LEU A 139 -0.89 -25.98 9.95
C LEU A 139 -1.94 -27.00 9.46
N ALA A 140 -2.42 -26.86 8.23
CA ALA A 140 -3.36 -27.79 7.59
C ALA A 140 -2.75 -29.17 7.28
N LEU A 141 -1.43 -29.26 7.07
CA LEU A 141 -0.71 -30.52 6.87
C LEU A 141 -0.29 -31.20 8.17
N VAL A 142 -0.07 -30.44 9.25
CA VAL A 142 0.41 -30.96 10.55
C VAL A 142 -0.74 -31.33 11.49
N LEU A 143 -1.87 -30.61 11.46
CA LEU A 143 -3.01 -30.89 12.32
C LEU A 143 -4.16 -31.54 11.53
N PRO A 144 -4.66 -32.73 11.93
CA PRO A 144 -5.65 -33.49 11.15
C PRO A 144 -7.04 -32.85 11.04
N LEU A 145 -7.27 -31.72 11.73
CA LEU A 145 -8.47 -30.88 11.63
C LEU A 145 -8.12 -29.37 11.49
N GLY A 146 -6.84 -29.04 11.22
CA GLY A 146 -6.30 -27.69 11.37
C GLY A 146 -6.98 -26.64 10.49
N SER A 147 -7.05 -26.87 9.18
CA SER A 147 -7.75 -26.00 8.24
C SER A 147 -9.24 -25.91 8.57
N THR A 148 -9.93 -27.05 8.73
CA THR A 148 -11.38 -27.08 9.02
C THR A 148 -11.77 -26.32 10.28
N ILE A 149 -10.91 -26.27 11.31
CA ILE A 149 -11.16 -25.47 12.52
C ILE A 149 -10.89 -23.98 12.27
N LEU A 150 -9.81 -23.62 11.58
CA LEU A 150 -9.51 -22.22 11.22
C LEU A 150 -10.56 -21.63 10.28
N ASP A 151 -10.91 -22.34 9.21
CA ASP A 151 -11.91 -21.91 8.23
C ASP A 151 -13.31 -21.87 8.83
N GLY A 152 -13.68 -22.85 9.66
CA GLY A 152 -14.95 -22.81 10.40
C GLY A 152 -15.04 -21.62 11.36
N LEU A 153 -13.96 -21.32 12.08
CA LEU A 153 -13.90 -20.19 13.01
C LEU A 153 -13.98 -18.84 12.28
N LEU A 154 -13.17 -18.63 11.22
CA LEU A 154 -13.17 -17.35 10.50
C LEU A 154 -14.38 -17.20 9.57
N MET A 155 -14.95 -18.27 9.03
CA MET A 155 -16.19 -18.18 8.25
C MET A 155 -17.39 -17.85 9.16
N GLY A 156 -17.39 -18.27 10.43
CA GLY A 156 -18.36 -17.84 11.43
C GLY A 156 -18.16 -16.41 11.98
N LEU A 157 -17.01 -15.77 11.68
CA LEU A 157 -16.63 -14.45 12.22
C LEU A 157 -16.46 -13.36 11.14
N THR A 158 -16.23 -13.77 9.89
CA THR A 158 -15.92 -12.88 8.75
C THR A 158 -16.62 -13.25 7.43
N ASP A 159 -17.48 -14.28 7.46
CA ASP A 159 -18.13 -14.90 6.29
C ASP A 159 -17.18 -15.47 5.22
N MET A 160 -15.87 -15.54 5.52
CA MET A 160 -14.82 -15.98 4.61
C MET A 160 -13.96 -17.10 5.22
N PRO A 161 -13.45 -18.06 4.42
CA PRO A 161 -12.42 -18.99 4.88
C PRO A 161 -11.14 -18.23 5.24
N TYR A 162 -10.33 -18.81 6.14
CA TYR A 162 -9.23 -18.13 6.82
C TYR A 162 -8.26 -17.46 5.83
N LEU A 163 -7.87 -18.22 4.80
CA LEU A 163 -6.90 -17.74 3.81
C LEU A 163 -7.43 -16.54 3.01
N LEU A 164 -8.73 -16.48 2.74
CA LEU A 164 -9.34 -15.38 1.98
C LEU A 164 -9.49 -14.13 2.85
N ALA A 165 -9.93 -14.28 4.11
CA ALA A 165 -9.99 -13.17 5.06
C ALA A 165 -8.60 -12.54 5.24
N VAL A 166 -7.59 -13.37 5.55
CA VAL A 166 -6.21 -12.91 5.79
C VAL A 166 -5.59 -12.25 4.56
N LEU A 167 -5.72 -12.85 3.37
CA LEU A 167 -5.20 -12.22 2.16
C LEU A 167 -5.89 -10.90 1.85
N THR A 168 -7.21 -10.79 2.07
CA THR A 168 -7.95 -9.56 1.79
C THR A 168 -7.59 -8.44 2.77
N ALA A 169 -7.49 -8.73 4.07
CA ALA A 169 -7.04 -7.77 5.08
C ALA A 169 -5.63 -7.23 4.76
N ILE A 170 -4.71 -8.09 4.32
CA ILE A 170 -3.35 -7.71 3.90
C ILE A 170 -3.40 -6.81 2.64
N PHE A 171 -4.17 -7.18 1.62
CA PHE A 171 -4.21 -6.39 0.38
C PHE A 171 -4.89 -5.04 0.58
N GLU A 172 -5.96 -4.95 1.35
CA GLU A 172 -6.61 -3.66 1.67
C GLU A 172 -5.71 -2.76 2.51
N GLY A 173 -5.13 -3.30 3.59
CA GLY A 173 -4.19 -2.57 4.45
C GLY A 173 -2.96 -2.07 3.68
N THR A 174 -2.44 -2.87 2.76
CA THR A 174 -1.28 -2.46 1.94
C THR A 174 -1.64 -1.59 0.73
N LEU A 175 -2.88 -1.58 0.25
CA LEU A 175 -3.38 -0.56 -0.69
C LEU A 175 -3.48 0.80 -0.02
N VAL A 176 -4.08 0.88 1.19
CA VAL A 176 -4.10 2.10 2.01
C VAL A 176 -2.65 2.55 2.30
N GLY A 177 -1.81 1.63 2.77
CA GLY A 177 -0.39 1.85 3.00
C GLY A 177 0.40 2.26 1.75
N ALA A 178 -0.01 1.88 0.54
CA ALA A 178 0.63 2.28 -0.71
C ALA A 178 0.32 3.73 -1.09
N VAL A 179 -0.88 4.24 -0.78
CA VAL A 179 -1.24 5.66 -0.96
C VAL A 179 -0.37 6.55 -0.06
N PHE A 180 -0.33 6.26 1.24
CA PHE A 180 0.51 7.02 2.18
C PHE A 180 2.01 6.84 1.91
N GLY A 181 2.45 5.63 1.52
CA GLY A 181 3.82 5.39 1.07
C GLY A 181 4.20 6.25 -0.15
N ALA A 182 3.30 6.37 -1.14
CA ALA A 182 3.49 7.23 -2.30
C ALA A 182 3.63 8.71 -1.94
N PHE A 183 2.82 9.19 -0.99
CA PHE A 183 2.88 10.54 -0.45
C PHE A 183 4.23 10.82 0.23
N VAL A 184 4.67 9.96 1.15
CA VAL A 184 6.02 10.06 1.76
C VAL A 184 7.13 10.03 0.70
N GLY A 185 6.96 9.18 -0.32
CA GLY A 185 7.87 9.09 -1.47
C GLY A 185 7.88 10.33 -2.37
N SER A 186 6.82 11.13 -2.41
CA SER A 186 6.76 12.40 -3.15
C SER A 186 7.43 13.54 -2.38
N LEU A 187 7.21 13.62 -1.05
CA LEU A 187 7.89 14.59 -0.18
C LEU A 187 9.42 14.44 -0.23
N LYS A 188 9.93 13.22 -0.41
CA LYS A 188 11.38 12.94 -0.56
C LYS A 188 11.89 13.01 -2.01
N TYR A 189 11.03 13.30 -2.99
CA TYR A 189 11.40 13.34 -4.39
C TYR A 189 12.09 14.66 -4.77
N LYS A 190 13.42 14.62 -4.93
CA LYS A 190 14.16 15.72 -5.55
C LYS A 190 14.09 15.58 -7.09
N PRO A 191 13.33 16.43 -7.82
CA PRO A 191 13.26 16.35 -9.27
C PRO A 191 14.64 16.61 -9.88
N LYS A 192 15.11 15.68 -10.72
CA LYS A 192 16.40 15.84 -11.42
C LYS A 192 16.24 16.84 -12.56
N GLY A 193 16.46 18.12 -12.25
CA GLY A 193 16.24 19.24 -13.17
C GLY A 193 16.88 19.05 -14.55
N GLY A 194 16.10 19.33 -15.60
CA GLY A 194 16.52 19.60 -16.98
C GLY A 194 17.17 18.46 -17.78
N LYS A 195 17.84 17.49 -17.17
CA LYS A 195 18.66 16.48 -17.88
C LYS A 195 17.79 15.38 -18.52
N LYS A 196 17.13 15.74 -19.63
CA LYS A 196 16.57 14.83 -20.63
C LYS A 196 17.60 13.72 -20.91
N LYS A 197 17.35 12.50 -20.41
CA LYS A 197 18.10 11.32 -20.86
C LYS A 197 17.79 11.17 -22.35
N LYS A 198 18.74 11.54 -23.23
CA LYS A 198 18.69 11.19 -24.65
C LYS A 198 18.72 9.66 -24.74
N LYS A 199 17.54 9.04 -24.74
CA LYS A 199 17.34 7.62 -25.05
C LYS A 199 17.86 7.46 -26.48
N LYS A 200 19.06 6.88 -26.65
CA LYS A 200 19.59 6.56 -27.98
C LYS A 200 18.64 5.54 -28.60
N VAL A 201 17.69 6.04 -29.39
CA VAL A 201 16.89 5.19 -30.28
C VAL A 201 17.87 4.64 -31.29
N LYS A 202 18.18 3.34 -31.15
CA LYS A 202 19.03 2.63 -32.09
C LYS A 202 18.18 2.32 -33.31
N ILE A 203 17.97 3.31 -34.18
CA ILE A 203 17.29 3.12 -35.46
C ILE A 203 18.12 2.11 -36.25
N LYS A 204 17.61 0.88 -36.36
CA LYS A 204 18.13 -0.09 -37.31
C LYS A 204 17.55 0.32 -38.66
N ALA A 205 18.40 0.81 -39.57
CA ALA A 205 17.99 1.08 -40.93
C ALA A 205 17.86 -0.25 -41.68
N GLU A 206 16.69 -0.52 -42.22
CA GLU A 206 16.41 -1.59 -43.17
C GLU A 206 15.26 -1.10 -44.06
N THR A 207 15.63 -0.48 -45.18
CA THR A 207 14.83 -0.36 -46.41
C THR A 207 14.53 -1.81 -46.89
N THR A 208 13.43 -2.14 -47.58
CA THR A 208 13.09 -1.69 -48.94
C THR A 208 11.72 -2.26 -49.36
N GLU A 209 10.79 -1.39 -49.83
CA GLU A 209 9.71 -1.64 -50.83
C GLU A 209 8.69 -2.80 -50.60
N THR A 210 7.52 -2.94 -51.27
CA THR A 210 6.64 -2.06 -52.08
C THR A 210 5.18 -2.55 -51.92
N GLY A 211 4.16 -1.74 -52.25
CA GLY A 211 2.75 -2.18 -52.33
C GLY A 211 1.74 -1.02 -52.19
N GLU A 212 0.69 -0.99 -53.02
CA GLU A 212 -0.15 0.20 -53.25
C GLU A 212 -1.67 -0.01 -53.02
N LEU A 213 -2.45 1.07 -53.22
CA LEU A 213 -3.92 1.15 -53.42
C LEU A 213 -4.81 0.81 -52.19
N PHE A 214 -5.77 1.64 -51.75
CA PHE A 214 -6.58 2.67 -52.43
C PHE A 214 -6.88 3.91 -51.53
N PRO A 215 -7.21 5.10 -52.10
CA PRO A 215 -7.59 6.30 -51.35
C PRO A 215 -9.09 6.67 -51.41
N ARG A 216 -9.58 7.52 -50.46
CA ARG A 216 -10.82 8.31 -50.59
C ARG A 216 -10.72 9.68 -49.89
N GLU A 217 -11.12 10.72 -50.62
CA GLU A 217 -11.47 12.08 -50.16
C GLU A 217 -12.88 12.10 -49.51
N ILE A 218 -13.41 13.17 -48.89
CA ILE A 218 -13.06 14.62 -48.83
C ILE A 218 -13.22 15.11 -47.35
N ALA A 219 -13.08 16.37 -46.89
CA ALA A 219 -13.02 17.72 -47.49
C ALA A 219 -12.12 18.69 -46.66
N GLU A 220 -12.10 19.97 -47.02
CA GLU A 220 -11.55 21.09 -46.24
C GLU A 220 -12.66 21.99 -45.64
N GLU A 221 -12.32 22.80 -44.63
CA GLU A 221 -12.75 24.21 -44.58
C GLU A 221 -11.58 25.10 -44.15
N LYS A 222 -11.48 26.33 -44.67
CA LYS A 222 -10.32 27.24 -44.49
C LYS A 222 -10.72 28.51 -43.74
N THR A 223 -9.84 29.04 -42.88
CA THR A 223 -9.82 30.49 -42.59
C THR A 223 -8.46 31.03 -42.10
N VAL A 224 -7.68 31.56 -43.06
CA VAL A 224 -6.92 32.83 -43.00
C VAL A 224 -6.15 33.21 -41.70
N SER A 225 -4.87 32.83 -41.70
CA SER A 225 -3.67 33.54 -41.22
C SER A 225 -3.78 34.85 -40.40
N THR A 226 -3.01 34.90 -39.30
CA THR A 226 -2.17 36.04 -38.87
C THR A 226 -0.98 35.48 -38.08
N PRO A 227 0.28 35.93 -38.27
CA PRO A 227 1.43 35.28 -37.65
C PRO A 227 1.54 35.56 -36.14
N THR A 228 0.99 34.68 -35.31
CA THR A 228 1.29 34.66 -33.87
C THR A 228 2.56 33.88 -33.60
N SER A 229 3.42 34.40 -32.73
CA SER A 229 4.73 33.79 -32.44
C SER A 229 4.59 32.40 -31.79
N ASP A 230 5.29 31.40 -32.34
CA ASP A 230 5.50 30.04 -31.81
C ASP A 230 5.82 29.94 -30.31
N PHE A 231 6.23 31.03 -29.65
CA PHE A 231 6.76 31.04 -28.29
C PHE A 231 6.04 32.02 -27.39
N CYS A 232 5.73 31.58 -26.17
CA CYS A 232 5.15 32.40 -25.12
C CYS A 232 6.14 33.50 -24.67
N LYS A 233 5.76 34.76 -24.85
CA LYS A 233 6.56 35.96 -24.51
C LYS A 233 7.05 36.01 -23.06
N ASN A 234 6.34 35.34 -22.13
CA ASN A 234 6.64 35.34 -20.69
C ASN A 234 7.62 34.23 -20.25
N CYS A 235 7.75 33.12 -21.00
CA CYS A 235 8.55 31.97 -20.54
C CYS A 235 9.31 31.19 -21.63
N GLY A 236 9.19 31.57 -22.91
CA GLY A 236 9.85 30.89 -24.03
C GLY A 236 9.35 29.47 -24.32
N ALA A 237 8.29 29.00 -23.65
CA ALA A 237 7.65 27.73 -23.99
C ALA A 237 6.99 27.82 -25.37
N ARG A 238 7.09 26.75 -26.18
CA ARG A 238 6.41 26.69 -27.49
C ARG A 238 4.90 26.59 -27.27
N LEU A 239 4.14 27.40 -28.00
CA LEU A 239 2.67 27.36 -28.09
C LEU A 239 2.29 26.71 -29.43
N THR A 240 1.16 26.03 -29.46
CA THR A 240 0.47 25.66 -30.70
C THR A 240 -0.45 26.80 -31.14
N ASP A 241 -1.04 26.67 -32.34
CA ASP A 241 -1.99 27.67 -32.81
C ASP A 241 -3.35 27.64 -32.08
N GLU A 242 -3.70 26.46 -31.56
CA GLU A 242 -4.91 26.19 -30.75
C GLU A 242 -4.79 26.67 -29.29
N ASP A 243 -3.57 26.91 -28.77
CA ASP A 243 -3.34 27.32 -27.38
C ASP A 243 -3.77 28.77 -27.10
N LEU A 244 -4.96 28.95 -26.49
CA LEU A 244 -5.45 30.23 -25.97
C LEU A 244 -4.60 30.78 -24.79
N PHE A 245 -3.86 29.92 -24.10
CA PHE A 245 -3.01 30.26 -22.97
C PHE A 245 -1.83 29.29 -22.85
N CYS A 246 -0.73 29.76 -22.26
CA CYS A 246 0.48 28.99 -22.08
C CYS A 246 0.34 27.93 -20.99
N ILE A 247 0.26 26.65 -21.39
CA ILE A 247 0.21 25.48 -20.48
C ILE A 247 1.32 25.50 -19.42
N ASN A 248 2.48 26.11 -19.72
CA ASN A 248 3.65 26.13 -18.83
C ASN A 248 3.69 27.31 -17.83
N CYS A 249 2.84 28.35 -17.98
CA CYS A 249 2.86 29.50 -17.04
C CYS A 249 1.53 30.26 -16.86
N GLY A 250 0.43 29.83 -17.49
CA GLY A 250 -0.90 30.46 -17.38
C GLY A 250 -1.07 31.81 -18.10
N ALA A 251 0.00 32.40 -18.65
CA ALA A 251 -0.08 33.64 -19.43
C ALA A 251 -0.88 33.43 -20.73
N LYS A 252 -1.73 34.40 -21.10
CA LYS A 252 -2.40 34.45 -22.42
C LYS A 252 -1.36 34.65 -23.55
N LYS A 253 -1.72 34.26 -24.77
CA LYS A 253 -0.89 34.30 -26.00
C LYS A 253 -0.64 35.75 -26.49
#